data_AF-A0A954YXM1-F1
#
_entry.id   AF-A0A954YXM1-F1
#
_cell.length_a   1.000
_cell.length_b   1.000
_cell.length_c   1.000
_cell.angle_alpha   90.00
_cell.angle_beta   90.00
_cell.angle_gamma   90.00
#
_symmetry.space_group_name_H-M   'P 1'
#
loop_
_entity.id
_entity.type
_entity.pdbx_description
1 polymer ?
#
loop_
_entity_poly.entity_id
_entity_poly.type
_entity_poly.pdbx_seq_one_letter_code
_entity_poly.pdbx_strand_id
1 'polypeptide(L)'
;RIVQTTTFNGKRLLDGQQGIRATASSPTLVTDVKLYSRPTSNTSQSFAVNVEAAGTVASATLATLTSISAAEFTVTGTAGTATITVADSDTITDIRDKIIAAASETGVSASVSGSELHIQSREYGTNAFLGSTFISGDTDFAAGVQQTTGTDAQVTVNGQQAFVDGLRVSFNSNGSSGEFSLTAAGNTTSGSVGTLNIAGGGLTFQLGTASNTQSTVGISSIFAHELGDSSNGFLSELKSGGSNDLSTDANNAVLIAKSAINQVATQRGRIGGFQKFQVETSINSLNATKISLESARGLINDVDFAVETAELSRQNVLLQSSISLLGVAGQQSSQILALLG
;
A
#
# COMPACT_ATOMS: atom_id res chain seq x y z
N ARG A 1 -11.34 18.66 -6.88
CA ARG A 1 -11.58 19.60 -5.75
C ARG A 1 -10.88 19.16 -4.47
N ILE A 2 -11.16 17.98 -3.90
CA ILE A 2 -10.54 17.49 -2.65
C ILE A 2 -9.00 17.50 -2.72
N VAL A 3 -8.44 16.96 -3.81
CA VAL A 3 -6.99 16.93 -4.06
C VAL A 3 -6.33 18.30 -3.92
N GLN A 4 -7.03 19.34 -4.37
CA GLN A 4 -6.52 20.71 -4.41
C GLN A 4 -6.67 21.44 -3.07
N THR A 5 -7.63 21.05 -2.22
CA THR A 5 -7.94 21.74 -0.97
C THR A 5 -7.32 21.08 0.27
N THR A 6 -6.97 19.79 0.20
CA THR A 6 -6.38 19.09 1.34
C THR A 6 -4.92 19.51 1.54
N THR A 7 -4.68 20.32 2.57
CA THR A 7 -3.36 20.84 2.92
C THR A 7 -3.05 20.67 4.41
N PHE A 8 -1.77 20.60 4.74
CA PHE A 8 -1.25 20.63 6.11
C PHE A 8 0.03 21.45 6.14
N ASN A 9 0.13 22.43 7.05
CA ASN A 9 1.24 23.39 7.10
C ASN A 9 1.57 24.03 5.74
N GLY A 10 0.54 24.40 4.97
CA GLY A 10 0.70 25.00 3.64
C GLY A 10 1.15 24.03 2.54
N LYS A 11 1.39 22.76 2.86
CA LYS A 11 1.74 21.71 1.88
C LYS A 11 0.48 20.97 1.46
N ARG A 12 0.31 20.77 0.16
CA ARG A 12 -0.74 19.91 -0.39
C ARG A 12 -0.34 18.46 -0.13
N LEU A 13 -1.30 17.65 0.27
CA LEU A 13 -1.02 16.26 0.69
C LEU A 13 -1.30 15.24 -0.40
N LEU A 14 -2.29 15.52 -1.25
CA LEU A 14 -2.92 14.53 -2.12
C LEU A 14 -2.59 14.74 -3.61
N ASP A 15 -1.78 15.74 -3.93
CA ASP A 15 -1.40 16.13 -5.29
C ASP A 15 -0.13 15.42 -5.81
N GLY A 16 0.36 14.42 -5.06
CA GLY A 16 1.57 13.67 -5.39
C GLY A 16 2.88 14.32 -4.95
N GLN A 17 2.89 15.58 -4.51
CA GLN A 17 4.14 16.23 -4.05
C GLN A 17 4.72 15.57 -2.79
N GLN A 18 3.87 14.93 -1.99
CA GLN A 18 4.24 14.18 -0.80
C GLN A 18 4.50 12.70 -1.07
N GLY A 19 4.48 12.28 -2.34
CA GLY A 19 4.88 10.94 -2.74
C GLY A 19 6.38 10.72 -2.58
N ILE A 20 6.78 9.47 -2.37
CA ILE A 20 8.18 9.08 -2.52
C ILE A 20 8.43 8.94 -4.02
N ARG A 21 9.45 9.63 -4.52
CA ARG A 21 9.78 9.64 -5.95
C ARG A 21 10.52 8.34 -6.28
N ALA A 22 10.01 7.61 -7.25
CA ALA A 22 10.59 6.36 -7.71
C ALA A 22 10.52 6.30 -9.23
N THR A 23 11.54 5.77 -9.88
CA THR A 23 11.53 5.49 -11.31
C THR A 23 12.13 4.12 -11.59
N ALA A 24 11.60 3.42 -12.58
CA ALA A 24 12.26 2.24 -13.13
C ALA A 24 13.35 2.67 -14.11
N SER A 25 14.49 1.98 -14.13
CA SER A 25 15.53 2.18 -15.15
C SER A 25 15.05 1.80 -16.55
N SER A 26 14.09 0.87 -16.64
CA SER A 26 13.57 0.30 -17.87
C SER A 26 12.04 0.40 -17.91
N PRO A 27 11.48 1.57 -18.26
CA PRO A 27 10.03 1.82 -18.24
C PRO A 27 9.21 0.94 -19.20
N THR A 28 9.86 0.34 -20.21
CA THR A 28 9.24 -0.60 -21.14
C THR A 28 8.99 -1.98 -20.52
N LEU A 29 9.70 -2.31 -19.43
CA LEU A 29 9.62 -3.59 -18.73
C LEU A 29 8.87 -3.47 -17.39
N VAL A 30 9.00 -2.30 -16.74
CA VAL A 30 8.41 -2.02 -15.43
C VAL A 30 7.65 -0.70 -15.48
N THR A 31 6.38 -0.72 -15.10
CA THR A 31 5.47 0.43 -15.08
C THR A 31 4.86 0.64 -13.69
N ASP A 32 4.13 1.74 -13.53
CA ASP A 32 3.27 2.00 -12.35
C ASP A 32 4.00 1.91 -11.00
N VAL A 33 5.26 2.36 -10.95
CA VAL A 33 6.08 2.30 -9.72
C VAL A 33 5.53 3.27 -8.67
N LYS A 34 5.14 2.74 -7.51
CA LYS A 34 4.63 3.51 -6.36
C LYS A 34 5.35 3.06 -5.08
N LEU A 35 5.90 4.01 -4.34
CA LEU A 35 6.52 3.76 -3.05
C LEU A 35 5.67 4.31 -1.91
N TYR A 36 5.56 3.52 -0.86
CA TYR A 36 4.70 3.78 0.29
C TYR A 36 5.49 4.18 1.53
N SER A 37 6.65 3.58 1.73
CA SER A 37 7.54 3.92 2.84
C SER A 37 8.98 3.80 2.40
N ARG A 38 9.86 4.53 3.08
CA ARG A 38 11.32 4.38 2.96
C ARG A 38 12.00 4.71 4.30
N PRO A 39 13.22 4.24 4.53
CA PRO A 39 14.06 4.74 5.60
C PRO A 39 14.29 6.24 5.47
N THR A 40 14.32 6.93 6.61
CA THR A 40 14.53 8.39 6.70
C THR A 40 15.97 8.78 6.41
N SER A 41 16.91 7.95 6.85
CA SER A 41 18.36 8.15 6.69
C SER A 41 18.85 7.96 5.25
N ASN A 42 18.10 7.26 4.41
CA ASN A 42 18.50 6.97 3.05
C ASN A 42 17.47 7.50 2.03
N THR A 43 17.79 8.63 1.42
CA THR A 43 16.94 9.29 0.44
C THR A 43 17.11 8.73 -0.98
N SER A 44 18.20 8.02 -1.27
CA SER A 44 18.50 7.51 -2.60
C SER A 44 18.90 6.03 -2.55
N GLN A 45 18.07 5.17 -3.15
CA GLN A 45 18.27 3.73 -3.14
C GLN A 45 18.00 3.17 -4.52
N SER A 46 18.69 2.09 -4.86
CA SER A 46 18.44 1.34 -6.09
C SER A 46 18.21 -0.13 -5.73
N PHE A 47 17.10 -0.69 -6.18
CA PHE A 47 16.79 -2.11 -5.99
C PHE A 47 16.82 -2.80 -7.34
N ALA A 48 17.67 -3.82 -7.48
CA ALA A 48 17.63 -4.69 -8.66
C ALA A 48 16.33 -5.49 -8.67
N VAL A 49 15.68 -5.57 -9.82
CA VAL A 49 14.45 -6.36 -10.00
C VAL A 49 14.74 -7.47 -10.99
N ASN A 50 14.49 -8.71 -10.57
CA ASN A 50 14.67 -9.89 -11.39
C ASN A 50 13.39 -10.72 -11.39
N VAL A 51 13.03 -11.25 -12.55
CA VAL A 51 11.92 -12.19 -12.74
C VAL A 51 12.51 -13.59 -12.79
N GLU A 52 12.19 -14.42 -11.80
CA GLU A 52 12.67 -15.80 -11.70
C GLU A 52 11.82 -16.73 -12.59
N ALA A 53 10.50 -16.56 -12.54
CA ALA A 53 9.54 -17.27 -13.37
C ALA A 53 8.52 -16.27 -13.95
N ALA A 54 8.23 -16.41 -15.25
CA ALA A 54 7.21 -15.59 -15.89
C ALA A 54 5.80 -16.02 -15.43
N GLY A 55 4.95 -15.02 -15.21
CA GLY A 55 3.52 -15.25 -15.00
C GLY A 55 2.87 -15.72 -16.30
N THR A 56 1.87 -16.57 -16.21
CA THR A 56 1.13 -17.08 -17.36
C THR A 56 -0.33 -16.64 -17.31
N VAL A 57 -0.91 -16.47 -18.49
CA VAL A 57 -2.37 -16.38 -18.66
C VAL A 57 -2.96 -17.80 -18.59
N ALA A 58 -4.21 -17.91 -18.19
CA ALA A 58 -4.94 -19.15 -18.43
C ALA A 58 -5.07 -19.34 -19.94
N SER A 59 -4.79 -20.53 -20.47
CA SER A 59 -4.89 -20.82 -21.90
C SER A 59 -5.38 -22.24 -22.15
N ALA A 60 -6.16 -22.42 -23.20
CA ALA A 60 -6.63 -23.74 -23.63
C ALA A 60 -6.96 -23.73 -25.13
N THR A 61 -6.85 -24.90 -25.76
CA THR A 61 -7.48 -25.14 -27.07
C THR A 61 -8.96 -25.40 -26.83
N LEU A 62 -9.81 -24.53 -27.39
CA LEU A 62 -11.26 -24.62 -27.27
C LEU A 62 -11.81 -25.74 -28.17
N ALA A 63 -11.37 -25.78 -29.41
CA ALA A 63 -11.76 -26.79 -30.39
C ALA A 63 -10.72 -26.88 -31.50
N THR A 64 -10.63 -28.05 -32.13
CA THR A 64 -9.89 -28.25 -33.38
C THR A 64 -10.91 -28.52 -34.47
N LEU A 65 -11.24 -27.49 -35.26
CA LEU A 65 -12.38 -27.54 -36.18
C LEU A 65 -12.02 -28.30 -37.45
N THR A 66 -12.78 -29.35 -37.74
CA THR A 66 -12.65 -30.13 -38.98
C THR A 66 -13.70 -29.76 -40.02
N SER A 67 -14.86 -29.34 -39.54
CA SER A 67 -15.95 -28.70 -40.27
C SER A 67 -16.59 -27.67 -39.35
N ILE A 68 -17.42 -26.76 -39.90
CA ILE A 68 -18.18 -25.81 -39.08
C ILE A 68 -19.66 -26.10 -39.29
N SER A 69 -20.35 -26.41 -38.20
CA SER A 69 -21.79 -26.47 -38.12
C SER A 69 -22.31 -25.64 -36.95
N ALA A 70 -23.62 -25.40 -36.92
CA ALA A 70 -24.26 -24.60 -35.90
C ALA A 70 -23.98 -25.18 -34.52
N ALA A 71 -23.54 -24.32 -33.59
CA ALA A 71 -23.20 -24.70 -32.23
C ALA A 71 -23.46 -23.57 -31.26
N GLU A 72 -23.67 -23.93 -30.01
CA GLU A 72 -23.81 -23.00 -28.90
C GLU A 72 -22.97 -23.50 -27.73
N PHE A 73 -22.14 -22.62 -27.18
CA PHE A 73 -21.33 -22.91 -26.00
C PHE A 73 -21.13 -21.64 -25.19
N THR A 74 -20.84 -21.77 -23.90
CA THR A 74 -20.47 -20.66 -23.05
C THR A 74 -18.96 -20.48 -23.02
N VAL A 75 -18.49 -19.25 -22.92
CA VAL A 75 -17.12 -18.92 -22.52
C VAL A 75 -17.19 -18.22 -21.18
N THR A 76 -16.46 -18.75 -20.22
CA THR A 76 -16.40 -18.25 -18.85
C THR A 76 -14.98 -17.76 -18.57
N GLY A 77 -14.85 -16.60 -17.93
CA GLY A 77 -13.58 -16.09 -17.44
C GLY A 77 -13.76 -15.22 -16.19
N THR A 78 -12.74 -14.43 -15.87
CA THR A 78 -12.71 -13.64 -14.61
C THR A 78 -13.78 -12.57 -14.52
N ALA A 79 -14.25 -12.03 -15.65
CA ALA A 79 -15.26 -10.98 -15.67
C ALA A 79 -16.70 -11.53 -15.64
N GLY A 80 -16.91 -12.75 -16.14
CA GLY A 80 -18.25 -13.31 -16.30
C GLY A 80 -18.32 -14.48 -17.28
N THR A 81 -19.52 -14.75 -17.76
CA THR A 81 -19.81 -15.81 -18.74
C THR A 81 -20.67 -15.24 -19.84
N ALA A 82 -20.32 -15.53 -21.09
CA ALA A 82 -21.11 -15.18 -22.26
C ALA A 82 -21.39 -16.43 -23.09
N THR A 83 -22.53 -16.43 -23.78
CA THR A 83 -22.89 -17.49 -24.73
C THR A 83 -22.46 -17.10 -26.13
N ILE A 84 -21.77 -18.01 -26.80
CA ILE A 84 -21.29 -17.86 -28.17
C ILE A 84 -22.14 -18.75 -29.07
N THR A 85 -22.79 -18.13 -30.04
CA THR A 85 -23.58 -18.84 -31.06
C THR A 85 -22.82 -18.87 -32.38
N VAL A 86 -22.50 -20.09 -32.82
CA VAL A 86 -21.88 -20.40 -34.10
C VAL A 86 -22.98 -20.76 -35.11
N ALA A 87 -22.92 -20.16 -36.29
CA ALA A 87 -23.78 -20.46 -37.42
C ALA A 87 -23.06 -21.37 -38.43
N ASP A 88 -23.82 -22.14 -39.22
CA ASP A 88 -23.25 -23.03 -40.25
C ASP A 88 -22.39 -22.30 -41.29
N SER A 89 -22.61 -21.00 -41.48
CA SER A 89 -21.85 -20.16 -42.42
C SER A 89 -20.62 -19.50 -41.80
N ASP A 90 -20.41 -19.61 -40.50
CA ASP A 90 -19.27 -18.98 -39.84
C ASP A 90 -17.96 -19.63 -40.28
N THR A 91 -16.90 -18.85 -40.32
CA THR A 91 -15.53 -19.34 -40.36
C THR A 91 -14.95 -19.43 -38.94
N ILE A 92 -13.85 -20.17 -38.78
CA ILE A 92 -13.12 -20.21 -37.50
C ILE A 92 -12.70 -18.81 -37.02
N THR A 93 -12.44 -17.90 -37.97
CA THR A 93 -12.13 -16.49 -37.73
C THR A 93 -13.34 -15.74 -37.20
N ASP A 94 -14.53 -16.01 -37.73
CA ASP A 94 -15.77 -15.38 -37.24
C ASP A 94 -16.09 -15.85 -35.81
N ILE A 95 -15.86 -17.12 -35.50
CA ILE A 95 -16.01 -17.65 -34.14
C ILE A 95 -15.02 -16.98 -33.19
N ARG A 96 -13.75 -16.83 -33.60
CA ARG A 96 -12.74 -16.06 -32.84
C ARG A 96 -13.22 -14.63 -32.59
N ASP A 97 -13.73 -13.95 -33.60
CA ASP A 97 -14.14 -12.55 -33.50
C ASP A 97 -15.38 -12.38 -32.61
N LYS A 98 -16.30 -13.37 -32.60
CA LYS A 98 -17.42 -13.43 -31.65
C LYS A 98 -16.94 -13.57 -30.20
N ILE A 99 -15.92 -14.41 -29.95
CA ILE A 99 -15.33 -14.53 -28.60
C ILE A 99 -14.63 -13.23 -28.20
N ILE A 100 -13.88 -12.60 -29.11
CA ILE A 100 -13.21 -11.31 -28.85
C ILE A 100 -14.25 -10.21 -28.60
N ALA A 101 -15.37 -10.20 -29.31
CA ALA A 101 -16.45 -9.24 -29.07
C ALA A 101 -17.07 -9.42 -27.67
N ALA A 102 -17.12 -10.65 -27.16
CA ALA A 102 -17.55 -10.97 -25.79
C ALA A 102 -16.43 -10.82 -24.74
N ALA A 103 -15.22 -10.38 -25.12
CA ALA A 103 -14.07 -10.31 -24.20
C ALA A 103 -14.25 -9.31 -23.06
N SER A 104 -15.10 -8.30 -23.23
CA SER A 104 -15.40 -7.32 -22.19
C SER A 104 -16.34 -7.88 -21.11
N GLU A 105 -17.18 -8.87 -21.46
CA GLU A 105 -18.07 -9.58 -20.53
C GLU A 105 -17.41 -10.78 -19.87
N THR A 106 -16.53 -11.48 -20.61
CA THR A 106 -15.90 -12.72 -20.14
C THR A 106 -14.50 -12.53 -19.57
N GLY A 107 -13.74 -11.55 -20.05
CA GLY A 107 -12.31 -11.41 -19.75
C GLY A 107 -11.43 -12.39 -20.55
N VAL A 108 -11.98 -13.06 -21.57
CA VAL A 108 -11.31 -14.05 -22.40
C VAL A 108 -11.07 -13.50 -23.80
N SER A 109 -9.89 -13.74 -24.35
CA SER A 109 -9.54 -13.46 -25.75
C SER A 109 -9.40 -14.78 -26.51
N ALA A 110 -9.44 -14.72 -27.84
CA ALA A 110 -9.29 -15.87 -28.71
C ALA A 110 -8.24 -15.65 -29.80
N SER A 111 -7.63 -16.73 -30.26
CA SER A 111 -6.70 -16.75 -31.38
C SER A 111 -6.88 -18.02 -32.20
N VAL A 112 -6.43 -18.00 -33.45
CA VAL A 112 -6.55 -19.15 -34.36
C VAL A 112 -5.16 -19.55 -34.82
N SER A 113 -4.87 -20.85 -34.75
CA SER A 113 -3.63 -21.47 -35.24
C SER A 113 -3.98 -22.65 -36.14
N GLY A 114 -3.95 -22.45 -37.46
CA GLY A 114 -4.42 -23.46 -38.40
C GLY A 114 -5.92 -23.75 -38.22
N SER A 115 -6.26 -24.98 -37.85
CA SER A 115 -7.63 -25.41 -37.53
C SER A 115 -7.97 -25.33 -36.04
N GLU A 116 -7.02 -24.91 -35.19
CA GLU A 116 -7.22 -24.82 -33.75
C GLU A 116 -7.70 -23.43 -33.35
N LEU A 117 -8.77 -23.40 -32.56
CA LEU A 117 -9.27 -22.20 -31.90
C LEU A 117 -8.77 -22.24 -30.45
N HIS A 118 -7.92 -21.29 -30.09
CA HIS A 118 -7.39 -21.16 -28.73
C HIS A 118 -8.07 -20.00 -28.01
N ILE A 119 -8.33 -20.19 -26.72
CA ILE A 119 -8.83 -19.16 -25.81
C ILE A 119 -7.81 -18.91 -24.71
N GLN A 120 -7.71 -17.65 -24.28
CA GLN A 120 -6.78 -17.22 -23.24
C GLN A 120 -7.36 -16.10 -22.39
N SER A 121 -7.03 -16.06 -21.10
CA SER A 121 -7.43 -14.94 -20.24
C SER A 121 -6.68 -13.67 -20.63
N ARG A 122 -7.32 -12.51 -20.48
CA ARG A 122 -6.65 -11.20 -20.69
C ARG A 122 -5.71 -10.84 -19.54
N GLU A 123 -6.01 -11.32 -18.35
CA GLU A 123 -5.21 -11.12 -17.16
C GLU A 123 -4.23 -12.28 -16.97
N TYR A 124 -3.09 -11.96 -16.35
CA TYR A 124 -2.09 -12.93 -15.91
C TYR A 124 -2.35 -13.30 -14.45
N GLY A 125 -1.91 -14.48 -14.04
CA GLY A 125 -1.87 -14.85 -12.63
C GLY A 125 -2.82 -15.96 -12.24
N THR A 126 -2.75 -16.35 -10.96
CA THR A 126 -3.57 -17.43 -10.39
C THR A 126 -5.04 -17.07 -10.27
N ASN A 127 -5.35 -15.77 -10.16
CA ASN A 127 -6.71 -15.24 -10.18
C ASN A 127 -7.32 -15.22 -11.58
N ALA A 128 -6.49 -15.31 -12.63
CA ALA A 128 -6.95 -15.38 -14.00
C ALA A 128 -7.38 -16.81 -14.35
N PHE A 129 -8.63 -16.98 -14.78
CA PHE A 129 -9.16 -18.28 -15.19
C PHE A 129 -10.00 -18.17 -16.45
N LEU A 130 -10.14 -19.31 -17.14
CA LEU A 130 -11.07 -19.49 -18.23
C LEU A 130 -11.68 -20.89 -18.22
N GLY A 131 -12.80 -21.05 -18.93
CA GLY A 131 -13.42 -22.32 -19.23
C GLY A 131 -14.47 -22.18 -20.32
N SER A 132 -14.98 -23.30 -20.82
CA SER A 132 -16.11 -23.32 -21.73
C SER A 132 -17.01 -24.51 -21.47
N THR A 133 -18.32 -24.30 -21.63
CA THR A 133 -19.32 -25.35 -21.48
C THR A 133 -20.11 -25.47 -22.76
N PHE A 134 -20.16 -26.66 -23.34
CA PHE A 134 -21.01 -26.93 -24.49
C PHE A 134 -22.49 -26.86 -24.12
N ILE A 135 -23.30 -26.25 -24.98
CA ILE A 135 -24.76 -26.21 -24.83
C ILE A 135 -25.41 -27.11 -25.87
N SER A 136 -25.13 -26.91 -27.17
CA SER A 136 -25.75 -27.70 -28.25
C SER A 136 -25.02 -27.57 -29.59
N GLY A 137 -25.34 -28.45 -30.55
CA GLY A 137 -24.87 -28.38 -31.94
C GLY A 137 -23.57 -29.16 -32.21
N ASP A 138 -22.62 -28.55 -32.92
CA ASP A 138 -21.38 -29.17 -33.39
C ASP A 138 -20.60 -29.90 -32.28
N THR A 139 -20.24 -31.16 -32.55
CA THR A 139 -19.51 -32.00 -31.60
C THR A 139 -18.07 -31.57 -31.37
N ASP A 140 -17.48 -30.76 -32.25
CA ASP A 140 -16.13 -30.23 -32.08
C ASP A 140 -16.02 -29.37 -30.81
N PHE A 141 -17.14 -28.83 -30.29
CA PHE A 141 -17.19 -28.10 -29.02
C PHE A 141 -17.68 -28.94 -27.83
N ALA A 142 -18.13 -30.19 -28.04
CA ALA A 142 -18.86 -30.96 -27.04
C ALA A 142 -18.05 -31.30 -25.78
N ALA A 143 -16.72 -31.40 -25.90
CA ALA A 143 -15.84 -31.62 -24.76
C ALA A 143 -15.78 -30.40 -23.82
N GLY A 144 -16.02 -29.19 -24.34
CA GLY A 144 -15.77 -27.93 -23.66
C GLY A 144 -14.32 -27.79 -23.18
N VAL A 145 -14.09 -26.81 -22.31
CA VAL A 145 -12.80 -26.55 -21.67
C VAL A 145 -13.01 -26.54 -20.17
N GLN A 146 -12.39 -27.50 -19.50
CA GLN A 146 -12.33 -27.51 -18.03
C GLN A 146 -11.63 -26.25 -17.54
N GLN A 147 -12.07 -25.75 -16.38
CA GLN A 147 -11.54 -24.51 -15.83
C GLN A 147 -10.02 -24.61 -15.67
N THR A 148 -9.32 -23.70 -16.35
CA THR A 148 -7.87 -23.59 -16.32
C THR A 148 -7.50 -22.22 -15.75
N THR A 149 -6.42 -22.15 -14.98
CA THR A 149 -5.92 -20.93 -14.35
C THR A 149 -4.54 -20.56 -14.87
N GLY A 150 -4.20 -19.28 -14.83
CA GLY A 150 -2.84 -18.81 -15.05
C GLY A 150 -1.95 -19.05 -13.82
N THR A 151 -0.74 -18.52 -13.88
CA THR A 151 0.23 -18.54 -12.77
C THR A 151 0.81 -17.15 -12.56
N ASP A 152 1.06 -16.78 -11.31
CA ASP A 152 1.69 -15.49 -11.00
C ASP A 152 3.17 -15.49 -11.39
N ALA A 153 3.71 -14.32 -11.74
CA ALA A 153 5.15 -14.19 -11.92
C ALA A 153 5.88 -14.34 -10.57
N GLN A 154 7.10 -14.88 -10.60
CA GLN A 154 7.98 -14.91 -9.44
C GLN A 154 9.04 -13.83 -9.61
N VAL A 155 9.08 -12.87 -8.67
CA VAL A 155 9.94 -11.69 -8.78
C VAL A 155 10.73 -11.51 -7.49
N THR A 156 12.03 -11.26 -7.63
CA THR A 156 12.88 -10.82 -6.53
C THR A 156 13.22 -9.34 -6.67
N VAL A 157 13.14 -8.62 -5.55
CA VAL A 157 13.56 -7.23 -5.43
C VAL A 157 14.73 -7.18 -4.47
N ASN A 158 15.90 -6.77 -4.96
CA ASN A 158 17.17 -6.77 -4.25
C ASN A 158 17.50 -8.15 -3.63
N GLY A 159 17.20 -9.23 -4.36
CA GLY A 159 17.42 -10.61 -3.93
C GLY A 159 16.40 -11.17 -2.93
N GLN A 160 15.37 -10.39 -2.55
CA GLN A 160 14.27 -10.86 -1.69
C GLN A 160 13.03 -11.15 -2.52
N GLN A 161 12.37 -12.28 -2.25
CA GLN A 161 11.11 -12.63 -2.91
C GLN A 161 10.04 -11.58 -2.62
N ALA A 162 9.47 -11.02 -3.69
CA ALA A 162 8.34 -10.11 -3.60
C ALA A 162 7.01 -10.89 -3.66
N PHE A 163 5.95 -10.27 -3.17
CA PHE A 163 4.58 -10.77 -3.34
C PHE A 163 4.08 -10.34 -4.71
N VAL A 164 3.50 -11.26 -5.47
CA VAL A 164 3.07 -10.99 -6.85
C VAL A 164 1.65 -11.50 -7.03
N ASP A 165 0.82 -10.69 -7.68
CA ASP A 165 -0.53 -11.02 -8.15
C ASP A 165 -0.57 -10.75 -9.65
N GLY A 166 -0.55 -11.81 -10.45
CA GLY A 166 -0.32 -11.75 -11.89
C GLY A 166 1.03 -11.12 -12.25
N LEU A 167 0.98 -9.85 -12.64
CA LEU A 167 2.15 -9.01 -12.97
C LEU A 167 2.34 -7.83 -12.00
N ARG A 168 1.42 -7.63 -11.05
CA ARG A 168 1.55 -6.59 -10.02
C ARG A 168 2.41 -7.11 -8.89
N VAL A 169 3.52 -6.44 -8.66
CA VAL A 169 4.52 -6.81 -7.65
C VAL A 169 4.43 -5.86 -6.46
N SER A 170 4.25 -6.42 -5.27
CA SER A 170 4.35 -5.73 -3.99
C SER A 170 5.60 -6.18 -3.25
N PHE A 171 6.44 -5.23 -2.85
CA PHE A 171 7.72 -5.55 -2.22
C PHE A 171 7.93 -4.81 -0.90
N ASN A 172 8.73 -5.41 -0.05
CA ASN A 172 9.34 -4.79 1.11
C ASN A 172 10.82 -5.18 1.14
N SER A 173 11.70 -4.21 0.95
CA SER A 173 13.14 -4.44 0.95
C SER A 173 13.89 -3.27 1.59
N ASN A 174 14.85 -3.58 2.45
CA ASN A 174 15.68 -2.61 3.17
C ASN A 174 14.89 -1.47 3.85
N GLY A 175 13.70 -1.77 4.40
CA GLY A 175 12.84 -0.80 5.06
C GLY A 175 12.03 0.11 4.12
N SER A 176 12.16 -0.09 2.80
CA SER A 176 11.30 0.53 1.79
C SER A 176 10.20 -0.44 1.38
N SER A 177 8.98 0.07 1.23
CA SER A 177 7.86 -0.72 0.71
C SER A 177 7.19 -0.01 -0.45
N GLY A 178 6.71 -0.78 -1.42
CA GLY A 178 6.13 -0.25 -2.65
C GLY A 178 5.45 -1.31 -3.48
N GLU A 179 4.92 -0.87 -4.60
CA GLU A 179 4.38 -1.68 -5.67
C GLU A 179 4.89 -1.19 -7.03
N PHE A 180 4.87 -2.09 -8.01
CA PHE A 180 5.05 -1.78 -9.43
C PHE A 180 4.35 -2.86 -10.25
N SER A 181 4.22 -2.64 -11.55
CA SER A 181 3.67 -3.62 -12.48
C SER A 181 4.75 -4.03 -13.48
N LEU A 182 4.83 -5.31 -13.81
CA LEU A 182 5.58 -5.79 -14.96
C LEU A 182 4.75 -5.61 -16.23
N THR A 183 5.39 -5.23 -17.33
CA THR A 183 4.77 -5.33 -18.67
C THR A 183 4.90 -6.76 -19.20
N ALA A 184 4.14 -7.10 -20.24
CA ALA A 184 4.32 -8.38 -20.94
C ALA A 184 5.76 -8.58 -21.45
N ALA A 185 6.46 -7.50 -21.80
CA ALA A 185 7.86 -7.55 -22.21
C ALA A 185 8.83 -7.75 -21.03
N GLY A 186 8.49 -7.24 -19.84
CA GLY A 186 9.23 -7.49 -18.60
C GLY A 186 9.00 -8.89 -18.04
N ASN A 187 7.86 -9.51 -18.35
CA ASN A 187 7.48 -10.84 -17.89
C ASN A 187 8.24 -11.95 -18.64
N THR A 188 9.54 -12.09 -18.36
CA THR A 188 10.43 -13.07 -19.01
C THR A 188 10.99 -14.05 -17.99
N THR A 189 11.24 -15.29 -18.42
CA THR A 189 11.82 -16.32 -17.53
C THR A 189 13.28 -16.01 -17.24
N SER A 190 13.64 -15.94 -15.96
CA SER A 190 15.02 -15.71 -15.48
C SER A 190 15.69 -14.46 -16.09
N GLY A 191 14.96 -13.34 -16.13
CA GLY A 191 15.41 -12.07 -16.71
C GLY A 191 15.64 -10.98 -15.66
N SER A 192 16.70 -10.18 -15.81
CA SER A 192 16.81 -8.91 -15.09
C SER A 192 15.97 -7.84 -15.80
N VAL A 193 15.05 -7.22 -15.07
CA VAL A 193 14.13 -6.19 -15.61
C VAL A 193 14.55 -4.77 -15.23
N GLY A 194 15.80 -4.61 -14.78
CA GLY A 194 16.41 -3.33 -14.43
C GLY A 194 16.40 -3.03 -12.93
N THR A 195 16.45 -1.75 -12.58
CA THR A 195 16.46 -1.28 -11.19
C THR A 195 15.31 -0.31 -10.92
N LEU A 196 14.79 -0.36 -9.70
CA LEU A 196 13.92 0.67 -9.13
C LEU A 196 14.80 1.68 -8.41
N ASN A 197 14.78 2.93 -8.87
CA ASN A 197 15.57 4.02 -8.33
C ASN A 197 14.67 4.94 -7.50
N ILE A 198 14.94 5.04 -6.20
CA ILE A 198 14.27 5.95 -5.28
C ILE A 198 15.05 7.27 -5.27
N ALA A 199 14.34 8.38 -5.46
CA ALA A 199 14.90 9.73 -5.54
C ALA A 199 14.24 10.66 -4.50
N GLY A 200 14.23 10.24 -3.23
CA GLY A 200 13.73 11.01 -2.11
C GLY A 200 12.20 11.21 -2.11
N GLY A 201 11.75 12.33 -1.56
CA GLY A 201 10.32 12.60 -1.35
C GLY A 201 9.75 11.89 -0.12
N GLY A 202 8.42 11.92 0.03
CA GLY A 202 7.72 11.44 1.21
C GLY A 202 7.67 12.46 2.35
N LEU A 203 6.65 12.31 3.21
CA LEU A 203 6.50 13.06 4.46
C LEU A 203 7.27 12.37 5.57
N THR A 204 8.20 13.10 6.17
CA THR A 204 8.98 12.61 7.30
C THR A 204 8.43 13.18 8.60
N PHE A 205 8.15 12.30 9.56
CA PHE A 205 7.64 12.64 10.87
C PHE A 205 8.67 12.26 11.93
N GLN A 206 8.94 13.20 12.85
CA GLN A 206 9.71 12.95 14.06
C GLN A 206 8.77 12.36 15.11
N LEU A 207 8.88 11.07 15.38
CA LEU A 207 7.95 10.35 16.26
C LEU A 207 8.49 10.17 17.69
N GLY A 208 9.80 10.32 17.90
CA GLY A 208 10.41 10.30 19.23
C GLY A 208 11.28 11.52 19.51
N THR A 209 12.16 11.43 20.51
CA THR A 209 13.06 12.52 20.91
C THR A 209 14.42 12.48 20.22
N ALA A 210 14.80 11.35 19.63
CA ALA A 210 16.11 11.15 19.00
C ALA A 210 16.04 11.28 17.47
N SER A 211 17.13 11.66 16.82
CA SER A 211 17.15 11.85 15.36
C SER A 211 16.88 10.57 14.55
N ASN A 212 17.04 9.39 15.15
CA ASN A 212 16.77 8.10 14.51
C ASN A 212 15.31 7.60 14.68
N THR A 213 14.48 8.26 15.49
CA THR A 213 13.06 7.89 15.67
C THR A 213 12.14 8.60 14.67
N GLN A 214 12.62 8.75 13.44
CA GLN A 214 11.88 9.34 12.34
C GLN A 214 11.24 8.26 11.49
N SER A 215 10.09 8.56 10.90
CA SER A 215 9.45 7.69 9.91
C SER A 215 9.01 8.47 8.68
N THR A 216 9.23 7.91 7.49
CA THR A 216 8.81 8.51 6.21
C THR A 216 7.69 7.71 5.58
N VAL A 217 6.60 8.39 5.22
CA VAL A 217 5.47 7.85 4.47
C VAL A 217 5.28 8.61 3.16
N GLY A 218 5.08 7.87 2.07
CA GLY A 218 4.71 8.42 0.76
C GLY A 218 3.21 8.55 0.63
N ILE A 219 2.73 9.74 0.25
CA ILE A 219 1.33 9.95 -0.14
C ILE A 219 1.30 10.25 -1.63
N SER A 220 0.99 9.23 -2.43
CA SER A 220 0.81 9.35 -3.88
C SER A 220 -0.34 10.28 -4.24
N SER A 221 -0.34 10.74 -5.49
CA SER A 221 -1.44 11.55 -6.01
C SER A 221 -2.73 10.73 -6.10
N ILE A 222 -3.85 11.41 -5.96
CA ILE A 222 -5.19 10.86 -6.23
C ILE A 222 -5.91 11.66 -7.33
N PHE A 223 -5.16 12.32 -8.21
CA PHE A 223 -5.76 12.89 -9.41
C PHE A 223 -6.27 11.78 -10.34
N ALA A 224 -7.36 12.07 -11.06
CA ALA A 224 -7.99 11.09 -11.95
C ALA A 224 -7.05 10.58 -13.08
N HIS A 225 -6.03 11.35 -13.45
CA HIS A 225 -5.04 10.92 -14.45
C HIS A 225 -3.90 10.08 -13.87
N GLU A 226 -3.84 9.89 -12.55
CA GLU A 226 -2.86 9.01 -11.87
C GLU A 226 -3.53 7.80 -11.19
N LEU A 227 -4.87 7.76 -11.16
CA LEU A 227 -5.65 6.65 -10.63
C LEU A 227 -6.05 5.71 -11.76
N GLY A 228 -5.62 4.45 -11.64
CA GLY A 228 -5.71 3.46 -12.70
C GLY A 228 -4.35 2.81 -12.95
N ASP A 229 -4.23 2.08 -14.04
CA ASP A 229 -3.01 1.37 -14.40
C ASP A 229 -2.78 1.43 -15.91
N SER A 230 -1.53 1.22 -16.33
CA SER A 230 -1.14 1.25 -17.73
C SER A 230 -1.78 0.14 -18.59
N SER A 231 -2.38 -0.87 -17.97
CA SER A 231 -2.99 -2.01 -18.68
C SER A 231 -4.44 -1.74 -19.07
N ASN A 232 -5.24 -1.18 -18.16
CA ASN A 232 -6.67 -0.96 -18.33
C ASN A 232 -6.99 0.49 -18.72
N GLY A 233 -6.17 1.45 -18.26
CA GLY A 233 -6.37 2.88 -18.45
C GLY A 233 -6.52 3.66 -17.14
N PHE A 234 -6.72 4.96 -17.28
CA PHE A 234 -6.82 5.91 -16.16
C PHE A 234 -8.23 6.49 -16.01
N LEU A 235 -8.60 6.90 -14.79
CA LEU A 235 -9.93 7.44 -14.48
C LEU A 235 -10.28 8.69 -15.31
N SER A 236 -9.28 9.47 -15.76
CA SER A 236 -9.49 10.61 -16.66
C SER A 236 -10.00 10.23 -18.05
N GLU A 237 -9.78 8.98 -18.48
CA GLU A 237 -10.16 8.49 -19.81
C GLU A 237 -11.63 8.06 -19.89
N LEU A 238 -12.32 7.98 -18.74
CA LEU A 238 -13.76 7.67 -18.66
C LEU A 238 -14.66 8.85 -19.01
N LYS A 239 -14.09 10.04 -19.20
CA LYS A 239 -14.83 11.25 -19.59
C LYS A 239 -15.46 11.04 -20.97
N SER A 240 -16.63 11.66 -21.20
CA SER A 240 -17.27 11.68 -22.53
C SER A 240 -16.30 12.11 -23.64
N GLY A 241 -16.20 11.29 -24.68
CA GLY A 241 -15.26 11.44 -25.80
C GLY A 241 -13.82 10.99 -25.51
N GLY A 242 -13.57 10.34 -24.37
CA GLY A 242 -12.30 9.70 -24.02
C GLY A 242 -12.14 8.32 -24.67
N SER A 243 -10.93 7.76 -24.58
CA SER A 243 -10.63 6.43 -25.16
C SER A 243 -11.39 5.29 -24.50
N ASN A 244 -11.82 5.47 -23.25
CA ASN A 244 -12.52 4.48 -22.43
C ASN A 244 -13.87 5.05 -21.95
N ASP A 245 -14.55 5.77 -22.85
CA ASP A 245 -15.86 6.34 -22.57
C ASP A 245 -16.84 5.24 -22.12
N LEU A 246 -17.60 5.51 -21.07
CA LEU A 246 -18.61 4.60 -20.53
C LEU A 246 -19.64 4.17 -21.60
N SER A 247 -19.90 5.03 -22.59
CA SER A 247 -20.82 4.74 -23.69
C SER A 247 -20.24 3.81 -24.76
N THR A 248 -18.92 3.68 -24.85
CA THR A 248 -18.25 2.84 -25.84
C THR A 248 -17.86 1.48 -25.29
N ASP A 249 -17.34 1.43 -24.05
CA ASP A 249 -16.96 0.18 -23.38
C ASP A 249 -17.23 0.28 -21.87
N ALA A 250 -18.46 -0.03 -21.48
CA ALA A 250 -18.90 0.07 -20.09
C ALA A 250 -18.15 -0.91 -19.18
N ASN A 251 -17.75 -2.07 -19.69
CA ASN A 251 -17.07 -3.10 -18.91
C ASN A 251 -15.64 -2.68 -18.59
N ASN A 252 -14.88 -2.18 -19.57
CA ASN A 252 -13.54 -1.66 -19.30
C ASN A 252 -13.58 -0.44 -18.36
N ALA A 253 -14.58 0.44 -18.53
CA ALA A 253 -14.79 1.57 -17.62
C ALA A 253 -14.98 1.12 -16.16
N VAL A 254 -15.72 0.03 -15.92
CA VAL A 254 -15.90 -0.57 -14.59
C VAL A 254 -14.58 -1.11 -14.04
N LEU A 255 -13.73 -1.74 -14.86
CA LEU A 255 -12.40 -2.23 -14.44
C LEU A 255 -11.49 -1.07 -14.02
N ILE A 256 -11.42 0.00 -14.81
CA ILE A 256 -10.67 1.22 -14.46
C ILE A 256 -11.17 1.79 -13.13
N ALA A 257 -12.49 1.90 -12.95
CA ALA A 257 -13.10 2.39 -11.72
C ALA A 257 -12.76 1.50 -10.51
N LYS A 258 -12.80 0.17 -10.66
CA LYS A 258 -12.38 -0.78 -9.61
C LYS A 258 -10.91 -0.61 -9.24
N SER A 259 -10.02 -0.49 -10.23
CA SER A 259 -8.58 -0.26 -10.00
C SER A 259 -8.35 1.05 -9.24
N ALA A 260 -9.01 2.14 -9.65
CA ALA A 260 -8.94 3.43 -8.95
C ALA A 260 -9.47 3.35 -7.50
N ILE A 261 -10.60 2.67 -7.27
CA ILE A 261 -11.15 2.46 -5.92
C ILE A 261 -10.15 1.69 -5.05
N ASN A 262 -9.57 0.61 -5.57
CA ASN A 262 -8.58 -0.18 -4.84
C ASN A 262 -7.34 0.65 -4.49
N GLN A 263 -6.85 1.48 -5.40
CA GLN A 263 -5.70 2.37 -5.11
C GLN A 263 -6.01 3.37 -4.01
N VAL A 264 -7.18 4.01 -4.04
CA VAL A 264 -7.61 4.93 -2.98
C VAL A 264 -7.81 4.18 -1.66
N ALA A 265 -8.38 2.98 -1.68
CA ALA A 265 -8.57 2.14 -0.51
C ALA A 265 -7.22 1.73 0.11
N THR A 266 -6.26 1.29 -0.70
CA THR A 266 -4.89 0.97 -0.27
C THR A 266 -4.21 2.17 0.36
N GLN A 267 -4.32 3.35 -0.26
CA GLN A 267 -3.72 4.56 0.29
C GLN A 267 -4.35 4.97 1.63
N ARG A 268 -5.68 4.89 1.76
CA ARG A 268 -6.38 5.09 3.03
C ARG A 268 -5.94 4.07 4.09
N GLY A 269 -5.84 2.80 3.72
CA GLY A 269 -5.38 1.73 4.58
C GLY A 269 -3.96 1.97 5.10
N ARG A 270 -3.05 2.45 4.24
CA ARG A 270 -1.67 2.78 4.61
C ARG A 270 -1.57 4.00 5.51
N ILE A 271 -2.32 5.06 5.24
CA ILE A 271 -2.37 6.23 6.13
C ILE A 271 -2.93 5.84 7.49
N GLY A 272 -4.02 5.06 7.53
CA GLY A 272 -4.60 4.56 8.78
C GLY A 272 -3.65 3.64 9.54
N GLY A 273 -2.93 2.77 8.84
CA GLY A 273 -1.89 1.93 9.42
C GLY A 273 -0.73 2.75 10.01
N PHE A 274 -0.27 3.79 9.30
CA PHE A 274 0.75 4.70 9.81
C PHE A 274 0.30 5.43 11.08
N GLN A 275 -0.94 5.93 11.12
CA GLN A 275 -1.52 6.56 12.30
C GLN A 275 -1.56 5.60 13.49
N LYS A 276 -2.16 4.42 13.30
CA LYS A 276 -2.37 3.45 14.38
C LYS A 276 -1.07 2.82 14.91
N PHE A 277 -0.19 2.38 14.00
CA PHE A 277 0.96 1.56 14.40
C PHE A 277 2.25 2.37 14.63
N GLN A 278 2.33 3.59 14.11
CA GLN A 278 3.53 4.42 14.30
C GLN A 278 3.22 5.64 15.17
N VAL A 279 2.24 6.45 14.80
CA VAL A 279 1.95 7.70 15.53
C VAL A 279 1.39 7.41 16.92
N GLU A 280 0.33 6.62 17.04
CA GLU A 280 -0.29 6.32 18.34
C GLU A 280 0.67 5.57 19.28
N THR A 281 1.41 4.58 18.77
CA THR A 281 2.43 3.87 19.54
C THR A 281 3.51 4.81 20.07
N SER A 282 3.94 5.77 19.25
CA SER A 282 4.95 6.75 19.66
C SER A 282 4.40 7.74 20.70
N ILE A 283 3.15 8.21 20.55
CA ILE A 283 2.48 9.04 21.55
C ILE A 283 2.41 8.30 22.90
N ASN A 284 2.04 7.02 22.89
CA ASN A 284 1.97 6.21 24.11
C ASN A 284 3.35 6.09 24.79
N SER A 285 4.40 5.84 24.02
CA SER A 285 5.77 5.76 24.53
C SER A 285 6.26 7.11 25.09
N LEU A 286 5.97 8.22 24.41
CA LEU A 286 6.34 9.56 24.86
C LEU A 286 5.58 9.97 26.11
N ASN A 287 4.29 9.62 26.23
CA ASN A 287 3.51 9.86 27.44
C ASN A 287 4.05 9.09 28.65
N ALA A 288 4.41 7.81 28.48
CA ALA A 288 5.05 7.03 29.54
C ALA A 288 6.37 7.70 29.98
N THR A 289 7.19 8.12 29.02
CA THR A 289 8.45 8.82 29.29
C THR A 289 8.21 10.15 30.01
N LYS A 290 7.20 10.91 29.60
CA LYS A 290 6.80 12.17 30.24
C LYS A 290 6.44 11.95 31.70
N ILE A 291 5.63 10.94 32.03
CA ILE A 291 5.24 10.62 33.41
C ILE A 291 6.48 10.26 34.24
N SER A 292 7.39 9.45 33.70
CA SER A 292 8.64 9.11 34.39
C SER A 292 9.52 10.34 34.64
N LEU A 293 9.62 11.25 33.68
CA LEU A 293 10.37 12.50 33.83
C LEU A 293 9.71 13.47 34.83
N GLU A 294 8.39 13.57 34.83
CA GLU A 294 7.65 14.37 35.80
C GLU A 294 7.83 13.82 37.22
N SER A 295 7.80 12.48 37.39
CA SER A 295 8.08 11.84 38.68
C SER A 295 9.53 12.07 39.15
N ALA A 296 10.51 11.89 38.26
CA ALA A 296 11.91 12.16 38.59
C ALA A 296 12.13 13.65 38.92
N ARG A 297 11.47 14.55 38.20
CA ARG A 297 11.49 15.99 38.49
C ARG A 297 10.84 16.31 39.83
N GLY A 298 9.73 15.66 40.18
CA GLY A 298 9.08 15.75 41.48
C GLY A 298 10.03 15.33 42.60
N LEU A 299 10.70 14.18 42.48
CA LEU A 299 11.70 13.74 43.48
C LEU A 299 12.86 14.75 43.70
N ILE A 300 13.20 15.56 42.69
CA ILE A 300 14.27 16.56 42.78
C ILE A 300 13.74 17.90 43.33
N ASN A 301 12.56 18.34 42.91
CA ASN A 301 12.03 19.68 43.25
C ASN A 301 11.10 19.67 44.46
N ASP A 302 10.38 18.58 44.67
CA ASP A 302 9.47 18.43 45.79
C ASP A 302 10.31 18.07 47.00
N VAL A 303 10.40 19.02 47.93
CA VAL A 303 10.99 18.78 49.24
C VAL A 303 10.06 17.83 50.00
N ASP A 304 10.61 16.83 50.68
CA ASP A 304 9.82 15.99 51.57
C ASP A 304 9.23 16.87 52.69
N PHE A 305 7.95 17.20 52.53
CA PHE A 305 7.23 18.09 53.42
C PHE A 305 7.29 17.62 54.88
N ALA A 306 7.36 16.30 55.12
CA ALA A 306 7.45 15.77 56.47
C ALA A 306 8.80 16.10 57.13
N VAL A 307 9.91 15.98 56.38
CA VAL A 307 11.25 16.29 56.88
C VAL A 307 11.42 17.79 57.08
N GLU A 308 11.04 18.60 56.10
CA GLU A 308 11.19 20.06 56.17
C GLU A 308 10.31 20.67 57.28
N THR A 309 9.09 20.16 57.47
CA THR A 309 8.20 20.61 58.56
C THR A 309 8.72 20.17 59.92
N ALA A 310 9.30 18.97 60.04
CA ALA A 310 9.93 18.51 61.28
C ALA A 310 11.16 19.36 61.63
N GLU A 311 11.99 19.70 60.65
CA GLU A 311 13.16 20.56 60.84
C GLU A 311 12.76 21.99 61.19
N LEU A 312 11.76 22.55 60.50
CA LEU A 312 11.18 23.85 60.84
C LEU A 312 10.60 23.86 62.27
N SER A 313 9.89 22.80 62.67
CA SER A 313 9.35 22.65 64.02
C SER A 313 10.48 22.56 65.05
N ARG A 314 11.51 21.76 64.78
CA ARG A 314 12.72 21.64 65.61
C ARG A 314 13.42 23.00 65.76
N GLN A 315 13.57 23.76 64.69
CA GLN A 315 14.18 25.10 64.71
C GLN A 315 13.33 26.08 65.52
N ASN A 316 12.00 26.05 65.40
CA ASN A 316 11.11 26.88 66.22
C ASN A 316 11.20 26.53 67.71
N VAL A 317 11.24 25.24 68.07
CA VAL A 317 11.42 24.79 69.46
C VAL A 317 12.79 25.22 70.00
N LEU A 318 13.85 25.11 69.19
CA LEU A 318 15.18 25.59 69.56
C LEU A 318 15.23 27.10 69.77
N LEU A 319 14.58 27.88 68.91
CA LEU A 319 14.47 29.34 69.05
C LEU A 319 13.73 29.72 70.33
N GLN A 320 12.58 29.09 70.61
CA GLN A 320 11.84 29.32 71.85
C GLN A 320 12.66 28.92 73.08
N SER A 321 13.34 27.78 73.04
CA SER A 321 14.23 27.32 74.12
C SER A 321 15.41 28.27 74.32
N SER A 322 15.99 28.78 73.24
CA SER A 322 17.09 29.77 73.29
C SER A 322 16.62 31.09 73.90
N ILE A 323 15.43 31.57 73.56
CA ILE A 323 14.82 32.77 74.16
C ILE A 323 14.52 32.55 75.65
N SER A 324 13.95 31.41 76.02
CA SER A 324 13.68 31.07 77.44
C SER A 324 14.98 30.96 78.25
N LEU A 325 16.01 30.31 77.71
CA LEU A 325 17.33 30.24 78.33
C LEU A 325 17.97 31.63 78.46
N LEU A 326 17.83 32.49 77.45
CA LEU A 326 18.29 33.88 77.51
C LEU A 326 17.58 34.65 78.63
N GLY A 327 16.26 34.45 78.79
CA GLY A 327 15.47 35.03 79.87
C GLY A 327 15.90 34.56 81.26
N VAL A 328 16.18 33.26 81.42
CA VAL A 328 16.68 32.67 82.67
C VAL A 328 18.10 33.17 82.99
N ALA A 329 18.98 33.25 82.00
CA ALA A 329 20.32 33.82 82.17
C ALA A 329 20.28 35.30 82.58
N GLY A 330 19.35 36.07 81.99
CA GLY A 330 19.07 37.46 82.39
C GLY A 330 18.61 37.56 83.84
N GLN A 331 17.67 36.72 84.28
CA GLN A 331 17.20 36.70 85.66
C GLN A 331 18.29 36.28 86.66
N GLN A 332 19.09 35.25 86.34
CA GLN A 332 20.25 34.87 87.16
C GLN A 332 21.25 36.02 87.30
N SER A 333 21.55 36.75 86.21
CA SER A 333 22.44 37.90 86.26
C SER A 333 21.91 39.02 87.18
N SER A 334 20.59 39.27 87.18
CA SER A 334 19.96 40.23 88.10
C SER A 334 19.91 39.76 89.56
N GLN A 335 19.77 38.46 89.82
CA GLN A 335 19.79 37.90 91.19
C GLN A 335 21.19 37.97 91.80
N ILE A 336 22.24 37.75 91.01
CA ILE A 336 23.63 37.93 91.46
C ILE A 336 23.89 39.39 91.80
N LEU A 337 23.38 40.32 90.99
CA LEU A 337 23.52 41.76 91.26
C LEU A 337 22.76 42.19 92.53
N ALA A 338 21.60 41.59 92.81
CA ALA A 338 20.83 41.82 94.04
C ALA A 338 21.46 41.20 95.30
N LEU A 339 22.40 40.26 95.16
CA LEU A 339 23.17 39.68 96.27
C LEU A 339 24.49 40.44 96.53
N LEU A 340 24.86 41.39 95.68
CA LEU A 340 26.10 42.17 95.78
C LEU A 340 25.90 43.65 96.16
N GLY A 341 24.65 44.12 96.20
CA GLY A 341 24.26 45.44 96.71
C GLY A 341 23.50 45.33 98.02
#